data_AF-A0A0Q4FTH3-F1
#
_entry.id   AF-A0A0Q4FTH3-F1
#
_cell.length_a   1.000
_cell.length_b   1.000
_cell.length_c   1.000
_cell.angle_alpha   90.00
_cell.angle_beta   90.00
_cell.angle_gamma   90.00
#
_symmetry.space_group_name_H-M   'P 1'
#
loop_
_entity.id
_entity.type
_entity.pdbx_description
1 polymer ?
#
loop_
_entity_poly.entity_id
_entity_poly.type
_entity_poly.pdbx_seq_one_letter_code
_entity_poly.pdbx_strand_id
1 'polypeptide(L)'
;MAMPWEHHHQIVVETYSARKAGSKFEVRLRPIEGQMFPQDMQVQWSRKLRDAHRVGTRFRIWVKESDRKGGTAFLQSPWQWPYEVVE
;
A
#
# COMPACT_ATOMS: atom_id res chain seq x y z
N MET A 1 -15.38 -22.09 0.26
CA MET A 1 -14.38 -21.52 -0.67
C MET A 1 -14.62 -20.02 -0.66
N ALA A 2 -13.80 -19.24 0.05
CA ALA A 2 -13.96 -17.78 0.09
C ALA A 2 -13.64 -17.23 -1.30
N MET A 3 -14.51 -16.40 -1.85
CA MET A 3 -14.40 -15.96 -3.22
C MET A 3 -13.22 -14.98 -3.31
N PRO A 4 -12.36 -15.05 -4.35
CA PRO A 4 -11.11 -14.32 -4.36
C PRO A 4 -11.28 -12.79 -4.29
N TRP A 5 -12.48 -12.26 -4.53
CA TRP A 5 -12.82 -10.84 -4.48
C TRP A 5 -13.32 -10.31 -3.12
N GLU A 6 -13.65 -11.15 -2.13
CA GLU A 6 -14.32 -10.72 -0.88
C GLU A 6 -13.49 -9.82 0.04
N HIS A 7 -12.17 -9.76 -0.12
CA HIS A 7 -11.28 -9.04 0.81
C HIS A 7 -10.48 -7.91 0.14
N HIS A 8 -10.99 -7.32 -0.94
CA HIS A 8 -10.39 -6.12 -1.51
C HIS A 8 -11.06 -4.88 -0.96
N HIS A 9 -10.27 -4.02 -0.34
CA HIS A 9 -10.71 -2.75 0.20
C HIS A 9 -10.06 -1.63 -0.60
N GLN A 10 -10.84 -0.63 -0.97
CA GLN A 10 -10.30 0.57 -1.60
C GLN A 10 -9.87 1.54 -0.50
N ILE A 11 -8.58 1.89 -0.47
CA ILE A 11 -8.05 2.84 0.50
C ILE A 11 -7.21 3.92 -0.17
N VAL A 12 -7.07 5.04 0.52
CA VAL A 12 -6.10 6.07 0.17
C VAL A 12 -4.79 5.81 0.92
N VAL A 13 -3.70 5.77 0.18
CA VAL A 13 -2.34 5.60 0.69
C VAL A 13 -1.50 6.79 0.30
N GLU A 14 -0.51 7.13 1.11
CA GLU A 14 0.45 8.20 0.83
C GLU A 14 1.84 7.61 0.65
N THR A 15 2.57 8.16 -0.32
CA THR A 15 4.00 7.87 -0.50
C THR A 15 4.82 8.67 0.51
N TYR A 16 5.71 8.00 1.22
CA TYR A 16 6.60 8.64 2.18
C TYR A 16 8.05 8.16 2.01
N SER A 17 9.01 9.05 2.22
CA SER A 17 10.44 8.71 2.19
C SER A 17 10.84 8.15 3.54
N ALA A 18 11.17 6.86 3.57
CA ALA A 18 11.72 6.19 4.74
C ALA A 18 13.04 5.52 4.35
N ARG A 19 14.12 6.30 4.45
CA ARG A 19 15.48 5.82 4.27
C ARG A 19 15.92 5.05 5.51
N LYS A 20 15.67 3.74 5.53
CA LYS A 20 16.22 2.82 6.55
C LYS A 20 17.62 2.35 6.10
N ALA A 21 18.62 2.44 6.97
CA ALA A 21 19.94 1.87 6.69
C ALA A 21 19.80 0.38 6.32
N GLY A 22 20.23 0.00 5.11
CA GLY A 22 20.07 -1.36 4.56
C GLY A 22 18.80 -1.63 3.74
N SER A 23 17.86 -0.69 3.65
CA SER A 23 16.73 -0.81 2.71
C SER A 23 17.13 -0.35 1.31
N LYS A 24 16.95 -1.22 0.31
CA LYS A 24 17.12 -0.87 -1.13
C LYS A 24 16.10 0.16 -1.64
N PHE A 25 15.12 0.54 -0.82
CA PHE A 25 13.98 1.36 -1.22
C PHE A 25 13.85 2.57 -0.30
N GLU A 26 13.93 3.77 -0.88
CA GLU A 26 13.78 5.03 -0.15
C GLU A 26 12.32 5.44 -0.02
N VAL A 27 11.51 5.25 -1.07
CA VAL A 27 10.08 5.53 -1.05
C VAL A 27 9.31 4.32 -0.50
N ARG A 28 8.30 4.54 0.32
CA ARG A 28 7.37 3.54 0.85
C ARG A 28 5.94 4.07 0.78
N LEU A 29 4.96 3.20 1.06
CA LEU A 29 3.54 3.53 1.05
C LEU A 29 2.95 3.19 2.41
N ARG A 30 2.11 4.08 2.91
CA ARG A 30 1.35 3.91 4.16
C ARG A 30 -0.10 4.34 3.95
N PRO A 31 -1.09 3.72 4.62
CA PRO A 31 -2.45 4.25 4.65
C PRO A 31 -2.45 5.66 5.23
N ILE A 32 -3.31 6.55 4.72
CA ILE A 32 -3.49 7.87 5.35
C ILE A 32 -4.20 7.71 6.70
N GLU A 33 -3.96 8.63 7.63
CA GLU A 33 -4.66 8.67 8.91
C GLU A 33 -6.17 8.80 8.69
N GLY A 34 -6.95 7.99 9.42
CA GLY A 34 -8.42 7.94 9.30
C GLY A 34 -8.97 6.92 8.30
N GLN A 35 -8.11 6.16 7.60
CA GLN A 35 -8.55 5.04 6.78
C GLN A 35 -8.87 3.77 7.60
N MET A 36 -9.46 2.79 6.93
CA MET A 36 -9.80 1.47 7.47
C MET A 36 -8.62 0.73 8.11
N PHE A 37 -7.39 1.00 7.67
CA PHE A 37 -6.18 0.35 8.16
C PHE A 37 -5.24 1.35 8.85
N PRO A 38 -4.49 0.92 9.88
CA PRO A 38 -3.59 1.81 10.59
C PRO A 38 -2.43 2.26 9.70
N GLN A 39 -1.95 3.49 9.92
CA GLN A 39 -0.82 4.08 9.18
C GLN A 39 0.49 3.29 9.35
N ASP A 40 0.63 2.52 10.43
CA ASP A 40 1.78 1.64 10.66
C ASP A 40 1.78 0.42 9.73
N MET A 41 0.65 0.08 9.11
CA MET A 41 0.51 -1.09 8.26
C MET A 41 1.28 -0.91 6.95
N GLN A 42 2.15 -1.87 6.64
CA GLN A 42 2.94 -1.80 5.42
C GLN A 42 2.08 -2.12 4.20
N VAL A 43 2.10 -1.22 3.22
CA VAL A 43 1.45 -1.44 1.91
C VAL A 43 2.48 -1.85 0.87
N GLN A 44 2.31 -3.05 0.33
CA GLN A 44 3.07 -3.56 -0.80
C GLN A 44 2.36 -3.23 -2.11
N TRP A 45 3.02 -2.43 -2.93
CA TRP A 45 2.58 -2.08 -4.27
C TRP A 45 3.77 -2.07 -5.23
N SER A 46 3.47 -1.99 -6.53
CA SER A 46 4.48 -2.05 -7.58
C SER A 46 5.52 -0.93 -7.44
N ARG A 47 6.79 -1.34 -7.38
CA ARG A 47 7.93 -0.42 -7.22
C ARG A 47 7.99 0.62 -8.34
N LYS A 48 7.75 0.19 -9.58
CA LYS A 48 7.79 1.05 -10.77
C LYS A 48 6.78 2.19 -10.69
N LEU A 49 5.59 1.93 -10.15
CA LEU A 49 4.54 2.94 -9.99
C LEU A 49 4.89 3.91 -8.87
N ARG A 50 5.31 3.39 -7.71
CA ARG A 50 5.74 4.22 -6.59
C ARG A 50 6.92 5.15 -6.93
N ASP A 51 7.89 4.66 -7.69
CA ASP A 51 9.06 5.43 -8.13
C ASP A 51 8.74 6.43 -9.25
N ALA A 52 7.69 6.17 -10.03
CA ALA A 52 7.21 7.09 -11.06
C ALA A 52 6.53 8.34 -10.50
N HIS A 53 6.20 8.37 -9.22
CA HIS A 53 5.53 9.49 -8.56
C HIS A 53 6.38 10.11 -7.46
N ARG A 54 6.11 11.39 -7.15
CA ARG A 54 6.82 12.14 -6.10
C ARG A 54 6.40 11.66 -4.71
N VAL A 55 7.32 11.73 -3.76
CA VAL A 55 7.02 11.49 -2.34
C VAL A 55 6.02 12.55 -1.85
N GLY A 56 5.02 12.11 -1.08
CA GLY A 56 3.90 12.93 -0.59
C GLY A 56 2.64 12.80 -1.45
N THR A 57 2.71 12.16 -2.62
CA THR A 57 1.52 11.91 -3.45
C THR A 57 0.64 10.85 -2.80
N ARG A 58 -0.68 11.08 -2.85
CA ARG A 58 -1.70 10.14 -2.36
C ARG A 58 -2.31 9.37 -3.51
N PHE A 59 -2.60 8.10 -3.27
CA PHE A 59 -3.14 7.17 -4.25
C PHE A 59 -4.32 6.45 -3.65
N ARG A 60 -5.41 6.41 -4.40
CA ARG A 60 -6.53 5.53 -4.11
C ARG A 60 -6.29 4.21 -4.83
N ILE A 61 -6.00 3.17 -4.06
CA ILE A 61 -5.69 1.83 -4.58
C ILE A 61 -6.57 0.79 -3.92
N TRP A 62 -6.73 -0.32 -4.63
CA TRP A 62 -7.33 -1.52 -4.08
C TRP A 62 -6.26 -2.35 -3.38
N VAL A 63 -6.49 -2.65 -2.12
CA VAL A 63 -5.61 -3.48 -1.31
C VAL A 63 -6.35 -4.71 -0.85
N LYS A 64 -5.60 -5.79 -0.69
CA LYS A 64 -6.04 -7.00 -0.01
C LYS A 64 -5.25 -7.13 1.28
N GLU A 65 -5.95 -7.43 2.36
CA GLU A 65 -5.31 -7.82 3.60
C GLU A 65 -4.67 -9.21 3.43
N SER A 66 -3.36 -9.28 3.65
CA SER A 66 -2.63 -10.54 3.69
C SER A 66 -2.35 -10.87 5.14
N ASP A 67 -3.13 -11.78 5.70
CA ASP A 67 -2.78 -12.42 6.97
C ASP A 67 -1.64 -13.42 6.70
N ARG A 68 -0.46 -13.14 7.25
CA ARG A 68 0.60 -14.13 7.31
C ARG A 68 0.42 -14.85 8.64
N LYS A 69 -0.01 -16.11 8.61
CA LYS A 69 -0.14 -16.96 9.80
C LYS A 69 1.15 -16.89 10.63
N GLY A 70 1.14 -16.11 11.72
CA GLY A 70 2.28 -15.88 12.61
C GLY A 70 3.23 -14.70 12.29
N GLY A 71 2.86 -13.77 11.40
CA GLY A 71 3.64 -12.57 11.08
C GLY A 71 2.82 -11.27 11.08
N THR A 72 3.46 -10.13 10.86
CA THR A 72 2.77 -8.83 10.77
C THR A 72 1.84 -8.80 9.55
N ALA A 73 0.58 -8.45 9.77
CA ALA A 73 -0.38 -8.25 8.69
C ALA A 73 0.11 -7.11 7.78
N PHE A 74 -0.01 -7.32 6.47
CA PHE A 74 0.35 -6.31 5.48
C PHE A 74 -0.69 -6.24 4.37
N LEU A 75 -0.77 -5.06 3.77
CA LEU A 75 -1.67 -4.80 2.66
C LEU A 75 -0.92 -5.06 1.36
N GLN A 76 -1.55 -5.77 0.43
CA GLN A 76 -0.98 -6.01 -0.89
C GLN A 76 -1.94 -5.51 -1.96
N SER A 77 -1.44 -4.70 -2.88
CA SER A 77 -2.19 -4.22 -4.03
C SER A 77 -1.65 -4.86 -5.32
N PRO A 78 -2.50 -5.52 -6.14
CA PRO A 78 -2.07 -6.05 -7.43
C PRO A 78 -1.74 -4.90 -8.39
N TRP A 79 -0.64 -5.04 -9.13
CA TRP A 79 -0.15 -3.99 -10.04
C TRP A 79 -1.02 -3.76 -11.28
N GLN A 80 -1.87 -4.73 -11.62
CA GLN A 80 -2.78 -4.70 -12.76
C GLN A 80 -4.05 -3.88 -12.48
N TRP A 81 -4.30 -3.57 -11.21
CA TRP A 81 -5.53 -2.92 -10.81
C TRP A 81 -5.45 -1.41 -11.05
N PRO A 82 -6.57 -0.78 -11.42
CA PRO A 82 -6.63 0.65 -11.61
C PRO A 82 -6.34 1.35 -10.28
N TYR A 83 -5.60 2.45 -10.38
CA TYR A 83 -5.32 3.34 -9.27
C TYR A 83 -5.64 4.77 -9.68
N GLU A 84 -6.01 5.59 -8.70
CA GLU A 84 -6.30 7.00 -8.89
C GLU A 84 -5.34 7.83 -8.04
N VAL A 85 -4.80 8.90 -8.62
CA VAL A 85 -3.95 9.84 -7.88
C VAL A 85 -4.86 10.90 -7.27
N VAL A 86 -4.79 11.03 -5.95
CA VAL A 86 -5.54 12.04 -5.19
C VAL A 86 -4.54 13.11 -4.77
N GLU A 87 -4.78 14.36 -5.16
CA GLU A 87 -3.91 15.50 -4.81
C GLU A 87 -4.21 16.02 -3.40
#